data_AF-A0A7K3H3L2-F1
#
_entry.id   AF-A0A7K3H3L2-F1
#
_cell.length_a   1.000
_cell.length_b   1.000
_cell.length_c   1.000
_cell.angle_alpha   90.00
_cell.angle_beta   90.00
_cell.angle_gamma   90.00
#
_symmetry.space_group_name_H-M   'P 1'
#
loop_
_entity.id
_entity.type
_entity.pdbx_description
1 polymer ?
#
loop_
_entity_poly.entity_id
_entity_poly.type
_entity_poly.pdbx_seq_one_letter_code
_entity_poly.pdbx_strand_id
1 'polypeptide(L)' 'DAEAAARDWGVRTFVAHVAEATGEDEESAEVATRAVLSTLADRIGRGERDALLSGLPAEHANLFGYPELAG' A
#
# COMPACT_ATOMS: atom_id res chain seq x y z
N ASP A 1 -14.95 3.85 12.87
CA ASP A 1 -14.00 4.81 12.28
C ASP A 1 -12.97 4.11 11.40
N ALA A 2 -13.28 3.90 10.12
CA ALA A 2 -12.30 3.32 9.17
C ALA A 2 -11.21 4.35 8.78
N GLU A 3 -11.57 5.64 8.79
CA GLU A 3 -10.67 6.75 8.47
C GLU A 3 -9.61 7.01 9.55
N ALA A 4 -9.88 6.69 10.82
CA ALA A 4 -8.89 6.78 11.89
C ALA A 4 -7.95 5.56 11.87
N ALA A 5 -8.48 4.37 11.59
CA ALA A 5 -7.69 3.15 11.43
C ALA A 5 -6.74 3.21 10.21
N ALA A 6 -7.19 3.80 9.10
CA ALA A 6 -6.35 4.00 7.91
C ALA A 6 -5.17 4.96 8.15
N ARG A 7 -5.28 5.89 9.12
CA ARG A 7 -4.19 6.81 9.48
C ARG A 7 -3.11 6.14 10.36
N ASP A 8 -3.40 4.99 10.95
CA ASP A 8 -2.53 4.28 11.91
C ASP A 8 -2.08 2.88 11.43
N TRP A 9 -2.66 2.36 10.34
CA TRP A 9 -2.20 1.13 9.71
C TRP A 9 -0.86 1.36 9.03
N GLY A 10 0.22 0.90 9.65
CA GLY A 10 1.53 0.75 9.01
C GLY A 10 1.52 -0.36 7.95
N VAL A 11 2.58 -0.44 7.13
CA VAL A 11 2.66 -1.41 6.02
C VAL A 11 2.49 -2.84 6.50
N ARG A 12 3.09 -3.18 7.64
CA ARG A 12 3.00 -4.52 8.22
C ARG A 12 1.56 -4.91 8.59
N THR A 13 0.79 -3.98 9.16
CA THR A 13 -0.60 -4.24 9.52
C THR A 13 -1.46 -4.39 8.27
N PHE A 14 -1.21 -3.57 7.24
CA PHE A 14 -1.88 -3.70 5.96
C PHE A 14 -1.60 -5.08 5.31
N VAL A 15 -0.33 -5.49 5.24
CA VAL A 15 0.07 -6.79 4.68
C VAL A 15 -0.52 -7.95 5.49
N ALA A 16 -0.51 -7.87 6.82
CA ALA A 16 -1.13 -8.90 7.67
C ALA A 16 -2.63 -9.06 7.37
N HIS A 17 -3.35 -7.96 7.16
CA HIS A 17 -4.75 -8.03 6.77
C HIS A 17 -4.97 -8.56 5.36
N VAL A 18 -4.07 -8.27 4.43
CA VAL A 18 -4.11 -8.89 3.09
C VAL A 18 -3.91 -10.40 3.20
N ALA A 19 -2.91 -10.85 3.98
CA ALA A 19 -2.65 -12.27 4.23
C ALA A 19 -3.88 -12.99 4.81
N GLU A 20 -4.51 -12.40 5.83
CA GLU A 20 -5.75 -12.94 6.40
C GLU A 20 -6.89 -13.00 5.38
N ALA A 21 -7.03 -11.96 4.54
CA ALA A 21 -8.10 -11.88 3.55
C ALA A 21 -7.92 -12.85 2.38
N THR A 22 -6.67 -13.14 1.99
CA THR A 22 -6.36 -14.06 0.88
C THR A 22 -6.12 -15.50 1.32
N GLY A 23 -5.90 -15.72 2.63
CA GLY A 23 -5.50 -17.02 3.17
C GLY A 23 -4.04 -17.40 2.82
N GLU A 24 -3.21 -16.41 2.51
CA GLU A 24 -1.81 -16.58 2.15
C GLU A 24 -0.91 -16.31 3.36
N ASP A 25 0.37 -16.68 3.28
CA ASP A 25 1.37 -16.24 4.26
C ASP A 25 1.77 -14.76 4.06
N GLU A 26 2.37 -14.15 5.09
CA GLU A 26 2.73 -12.72 5.10
C GLU A 26 3.70 -12.35 3.97
N GLU A 27 4.62 -13.24 3.58
CA GLU A 27 5.59 -13.00 2.50
C GLU A 27 4.90 -13.01 1.13
N SER A 28 4.06 -14.01 0.87
CA SER A 28 3.24 -14.09 -0.36
C SER A 28 2.28 -12.91 -0.47
N ALA A 29 1.65 -12.51 0.65
CA ALA A 29 0.76 -11.37 0.72
C ALA A 29 1.47 -10.04 0.45
N GLU A 30 2.71 -9.86 0.94
CA GLU A 30 3.53 -8.67 0.66
C GLU A 30 3.84 -8.57 -0.84
N VAL A 31 4.29 -9.66 -1.45
CA VAL A 31 4.58 -9.73 -2.89
C VAL A 31 3.34 -9.42 -3.73
N ALA A 32 2.21 -10.04 -3.40
CA ALA A 32 0.95 -9.81 -4.09
C ALA A 32 0.48 -8.36 -3.95
N THR A 33 0.55 -7.81 -2.73
CA THR A 33 0.23 -6.41 -2.43
C THR A 33 1.05 -5.46 -3.29
N ARG A 34 2.38 -5.66 -3.33
CA ARG A 34 3.29 -4.82 -4.11
C ARG A 34 2.99 -4.88 -5.60
N ALA A 35 2.70 -6.07 -6.13
CA ALA A 35 2.37 -6.26 -7.54
C ALA A 35 1.08 -5.51 -7.93
N VAL A 36 0.04 -5.59 -7.10
CA VAL A 36 -1.25 -4.93 -7.33
C VAL A 36 -1.08 -3.40 -7.24
N LEU A 37 -0.46 -2.89 -6.18
CA LEU A 37 -0.33 -1.45 -5.96
C LEU A 37 0.59 -0.78 -6.99
N SER A 38 1.66 -1.45 -7.42
CA SER A 38 2.51 -0.97 -8.52
C SER A 38 1.73 -0.92 -9.84
N THR A 39 0.98 -1.99 -10.17
CA THR A 39 0.14 -2.03 -11.38
C THR A 39 -0.94 -0.95 -11.35
N LEU A 40 -1.53 -0.71 -10.18
CA LEU A 40 -2.52 0.36 -10.00
C LEU A 40 -1.88 1.71 -10.28
N ALA A 41 -0.73 2.01 -9.67
CA ALA A 41 -0.04 3.28 -9.85
C ALA A 41 0.36 3.55 -11.31
N ASP A 42 0.75 2.51 -12.06
CA ASP A 42 1.07 2.66 -13.49
C ASP A 42 -0.15 3.01 -14.35
N ARG A 43 -1.35 2.61 -13.92
CA ARG A 43 -2.60 2.88 -14.66
C ARG A 43 -3.24 4.22 -14.33
N ILE A 44 -3.00 4.77 -13.14
CA ILE A 44 -3.60 6.04 -12.73
C ILE A 44 -2.72 7.25 -13.07
N GLY A 45 -3.36 8.40 -13.33
CA GLY A 45 -2.67 9.64 -13.67
C GLY A 45 -1.75 10.11 -12.53
N ARG A 46 -0.74 10.93 -12.86
CA ARG A 46 0.20 11.46 -11.84
C ARG A 46 -0.53 12.17 -10.69
N GLY A 47 -1.53 13.01 -11.00
CA GLY A 47 -2.29 13.73 -9.97
C GLY A 47 -3.14 12.81 -9.07
N GLU A 48 -3.69 11.73 -9.62
CA GLU A 48 -4.42 10.73 -8.83
C GLU A 48 -3.46 9.95 -7.92
N ARG A 49 -2.26 9.61 -8.40
CA ARG A 49 -1.22 8.97 -7.58
C ARG A 49 -0.79 9.84 -6.43
N ASP A 50 -0.47 11.10 -6.72
CA ASP A 50 0.00 12.05 -5.71
C ASP A 50 -1.09 12.25 -4.63
N ALA A 51 -2.36 12.31 -5.02
CA ALA A 51 -3.48 12.35 -4.09
C ALA A 51 -3.62 11.07 -3.25
N LEU A 52 -3.38 9.90 -3.84
CA LEU A 52 -3.43 8.61 -3.17
C LEU A 52 -2.31 8.46 -2.14
N LEU A 53 -1.08 8.86 -2.51
CA LEU A 53 0.08 8.84 -1.63
C LEU A 53 -0.01 9.90 -0.52
N SER A 54 -0.60 11.07 -0.81
CA SER A 54 -0.84 12.12 0.18
C SER A 54 -1.80 11.67 1.31
N GLY A 55 -2.58 10.62 1.10
CA GLY A 55 -3.49 10.07 2.10
C GLY A 55 -2.89 8.94 2.95
N LEU A 56 -1.68 8.47 2.63
CA LEU A 56 -1.08 7.29 3.24
C LEU A 56 0.17 7.65 4.06
N PRO A 57 0.47 6.91 5.14
CA PRO A 57 1.75 7.03 5.82
C PRO A 57 2.92 6.75 4.87
N ALA A 58 4.02 7.51 4.98
CA ALA A 58 5.17 7.47 4.07
C ALA A 58 5.75 6.07 3.83
N GLU A 59 5.66 5.19 4.83
CA GLU A 59 6.10 3.79 4.75
C GLU A 59 5.45 3.01 3.58
N HIS A 60 4.22 3.38 3.17
CA HIS A 60 3.47 2.70 2.11
C HIS A 60 4.00 2.97 0.70
N ALA A 61 4.75 4.06 0.49
CA ALA A 61 5.25 4.43 -0.84
C ALA A 61 6.10 3.30 -1.49
N ASN A 62 6.78 2.50 -0.67
CA ASN A 62 7.56 1.34 -1.12
C ASN A 62 6.71 0.22 -1.77
N LEU A 63 5.43 0.09 -1.38
CA LEU A 63 4.49 -0.87 -1.97
C LEU A 63 4.00 -0.44 -3.35
N PHE A 64 3.95 0.87 -3.62
CA PHE A 64 3.56 1.42 -4.92
C PHE A 64 4.71 1.40 -5.94
N GLY A 65 5.89 0.92 -5.55
CA GLY A 65 7.07 0.87 -6.44
C GLY A 65 7.80 2.21 -6.57
N TYR A 66 7.50 3.20 -5.73
CA TYR A 66 8.17 4.50 -5.68
C TYR A 66 8.97 4.66 -4.37
N PRO A 67 10.11 3.97 -4.23
CA PRO A 67 10.96 4.14 -3.06
C PRO A 67 11.46 5.59 -2.90
N GLU A 68 11.55 6.36 -4.00
CA GLU A 68 11.91 7.78 -3.99
C GLU A 68 10.89 8.71 -3.29
N LEU A 69 9.66 8.25 -3.05
CA LEU A 69 8.61 9.02 -2.37
C LEU A 69 8.47 8.64 -0.88
N ALA A 70 9.23 7.65 -0.40
CA ALA A 70 9.22 7.19 0.99
C ALA A 70 10.09 8.05 1.94
N GLY A 71 10.60 9.19 1.46
CA GLY A 71 11.54 10.08 2.16
C GLY A 71 10.88 11.19 2.95
#